data_AF-T1WLH3-F1
#
_entry.id   AF-T1WLH3-F1
#
_cell.length_a   1.000
_cell.length_b   1.000
_cell.length_c   1.000
_cell.angle_alpha   90.00
_cell.angle_beta   90.00
_cell.angle_gamma   90.00
#
_symmetry.space_group_name_H-M   'P 1'
#
loop_
_entity.id
_entity.type
_entity.pdbx_description
1 polymer ?
#
loop_
_entity_poly.entity_id
_entity_poly.type
_entity_poly.pdbx_seq_one_letter_code
_entity_poly.pdbx_strand_id
1 'polypeptide(L)'
;DSEKLQAWMTLLVDKLNEKETQGSHYIFVLNKNTENEIYDPVLKIRTHGVDTDHLLDLHFIQSSEYQKICHWGDQLRDLLEPGAFLQRGEKKTCINSFEEALDWLMKESRRGLAIQRYKGLGEMNPGQL
;
A
#
# COMPACT_ATOMS: atom_id res chain seq x y z
N ASP A 1 6.24 0.77 25.44
CA ASP A 1 7.68 1.11 25.43
C ASP A 1 7.89 2.24 24.42
N SER A 2 8.23 3.44 24.90
CA SER A 2 8.32 4.65 24.09
C SER A 2 9.45 4.60 23.06
N GLU A 3 10.55 3.93 23.39
CA GLU A 3 11.70 3.82 22.47
C GLU A 3 11.35 2.97 21.25
N LYS A 4 10.66 1.84 21.48
CA LYS A 4 10.18 0.97 20.39
C LYS A 4 9.17 1.69 19.49
N LEU A 5 8.26 2.46 20.08
CA LEU A 5 7.29 3.24 19.32
C LEU A 5 7.97 4.31 18.47
N GLN A 6 8.95 5.02 19.04
CA GLN A 6 9.73 6.01 18.31
C GLN A 6 10.50 5.37 17.15
N ALA A 7 11.18 4.24 17.38
CA ALA A 7 11.87 3.52 16.33
C ALA A 7 10.94 3.05 15.21
N TRP A 8 9.73 2.57 15.55
CA TRP A 8 8.72 2.17 14.57
C TRP A 8 8.23 3.36 13.74
N MET A 9 7.92 4.50 14.37
CA MET A 9 7.49 5.71 13.67
C MET A 9 8.59 6.29 12.78
N THR A 10 9.84 6.27 13.24
CA THR A 10 10.99 6.67 12.41
C THR A 10 11.09 5.80 11.17
N LEU A 11 11.06 4.47 11.32
CA LEU A 11 11.11 3.54 10.18
C LEU A 11 9.96 3.77 9.19
N LEU A 12 8.75 4.01 9.70
CA LEU A 12 7.59 4.29 8.86
C LEU A 12 7.78 5.58 8.06
N VAL A 13 8.15 6.68 8.72
CA VAL A 13 8.33 7.99 8.09
C VAL A 13 9.50 8.00 7.11
N ASP A 14 10.59 7.31 7.41
CA ASP A 14 11.73 7.17 6.50
C ASP A 14 11.31 6.45 5.21
N LYS A 15 10.57 5.34 5.33
CA LYS A 15 10.04 4.61 4.17
C LYS A 15 9.06 5.44 3.33
N LEU A 16 8.19 6.22 3.99
CA LEU A 16 7.24 7.09 3.29
C LEU A 16 7.98 8.18 2.51
N ASN A 17 8.95 8.86 3.14
CA ASN A 17 9.74 9.89 2.48
C ASN A 17 10.64 9.32 1.36
N GLU A 18 11.18 8.10 1.50
CA GLU A 18 11.97 7.44 0.45
C GLU A 18 11.12 7.11 -0.79
N LYS A 19 9.85 6.73 -0.60
CA LYS A 19 8.92 6.37 -1.69
C LYS A 19 8.10 7.55 -2.22
N GLU A 20 8.27 8.74 -1.65
CA GLU A 20 7.50 9.91 -2.02
C GLU A 20 7.88 10.44 -3.42
N THR A 21 6.87 10.74 -4.24
CA THR A 21 7.06 11.16 -5.64
C THR A 21 6.21 12.36 -6.06
N GLN A 22 5.23 12.75 -5.23
CA GLN A 22 4.19 13.74 -5.55
C GLN A 22 4.36 15.06 -4.77
N GLY A 23 5.44 15.22 -4.01
CA GLY A 23 5.77 16.44 -3.27
C GLY A 23 5.08 16.54 -1.91
N SER A 24 4.72 15.41 -1.31
CA SER A 24 4.33 15.35 0.10
C SER A 24 5.55 15.31 1.02
N HIS A 25 5.37 15.66 2.28
CA HIS A 25 6.40 15.51 3.30
C HIS A 25 5.79 14.89 4.56
N TYR A 26 6.49 13.91 5.12
CA TYR A 26 6.00 13.11 6.25
C TYR A 26 6.87 13.37 7.47
N ILE A 27 6.23 13.69 8.59
CA ILE A 27 6.86 13.74 9.92
C ILE A 27 5.95 13.08 10.94
N PHE A 28 6.45 12.82 12.14
CA PHE A 28 5.63 12.34 13.24
C PHE A 28 5.87 13.09 14.54
N VAL A 29 4.89 13.05 15.42
CA VAL A 29 4.97 13.54 16.80
C VAL A 29 4.43 12.46 17.73
N LEU A 30 5.03 12.32 18.90
CA LEU A 30 4.53 11.44 19.96
C LEU A 30 3.88 12.29 21.04
N ASN A 31 2.55 12.20 21.15
CA ASN A 31 1.80 12.90 22.18
C ASN A 31 1.73 12.02 23.43
N LYS A 32 2.12 12.54 24.59
CA LYS A 32 1.96 11.81 25.85
C LYS A 32 0.52 11.98 26.34
N ASN A 33 -0.20 10.87 26.43
CA ASN A 33 -1.54 10.82 27.01
C ASN A 33 -1.42 10.65 28.53
N THR A 34 -1.75 11.71 29.27
CA THR A 34 -1.61 11.75 30.74
C THR A 34 -2.64 10.91 31.48
N GLU A 35 -3.76 10.55 30.85
CA GLU A 35 -4.80 9.74 31.50
C GLU A 35 -4.43 8.26 31.55
N ASN A 36 -3.76 7.76 30.51
CA ASN A 36 -3.43 6.35 30.35
C ASN A 36 -1.92 6.06 30.46
N GLU A 37 -1.09 7.09 30.67
CA GLU A 37 0.38 7.02 30.69
C GLU A 37 1.01 6.38 29.44
N ILE A 38 0.33 6.46 28.30
CA ILE A 38 0.78 5.96 26.99
C ILE A 38 1.18 7.12 26.06
N TYR A 39 1.89 6.77 24.99
CA TYR A 39 2.21 7.70 23.90
C TYR A 39 1.33 7.40 22.69
N ASP A 40 0.62 8.43 22.22
CA ASP A 40 -0.19 8.38 21.02
C ASP A 40 0.60 8.98 19.85
N PRO A 41 1.01 8.17 18.86
CA PRO A 41 1.70 8.66 17.67
C PRO A 41 0.74 9.41 16.75
N VAL A 42 1.20 10.56 16.25
CA VAL A 42 0.52 11.36 15.24
C VAL A 42 1.42 11.46 14.02
N LEU A 43 0.96 10.92 12.90
CA LEU A 43 1.59 11.12 11.59
C LEU A 43 1.10 12.44 11.01
N LYS A 44 2.00 13.34 10.64
CA LYS A 44 1.66 14.59 9.97
C LYS A 44 2.12 14.55 8.53
N ILE A 45 1.20 14.82 7.63
CA ILE A 45 1.43 14.81 6.19
C ILE A 45 1.24 16.23 5.68
N ARG A 46 2.28 16.80 5.09
CA ARG A 46 2.22 18.08 4.39
C ARG A 46 2.16 17.83 2.90
N THR A 47 1.06 18.21 2.26
CA THR A 47 0.90 18.09 0.80
C THR A 47 0.49 19.46 0.25
N HIS A 48 1.25 19.97 -0.71
CA HIS A 48 1.04 21.31 -1.31
C HIS A 48 0.85 22.45 -0.29
N GLY A 49 1.56 22.37 0.85
CA GLY A 49 1.51 23.38 1.92
C GLY A 49 0.37 23.21 2.93
N VAL A 50 -0.48 22.18 2.78
CA VAL A 50 -1.54 21.86 3.74
C VAL A 50 -1.10 20.71 4.63
N ASP A 51 -1.18 20.91 5.95
CA ASP A 51 -0.87 19.90 6.95
C ASP A 51 -2.14 19.12 7.34
N THR A 52 -2.03 17.80 7.33
CA THR A 52 -3.07 16.88 7.83
C THR A 52 -2.46 15.96 8.89
N ASP A 53 -3.11 15.92 10.05
CA ASP A 53 -2.68 15.09 11.18
C ASP A 53 -3.52 13.80 11.23
N HIS A 54 -2.85 12.66 11.36
CA HIS A 54 -3.44 11.34 11.50
C HIS A 54 -3.02 10.72 12.84
N LEU A 55 -3.98 10.59 13.74
CA LEU A 55 -3.80 9.93 15.02
C LEU A 55 -3.80 8.41 14.84
N LEU A 56 -2.75 7.74 15.31
CA LEU A 56 -2.64 6.28 15.29
C LEU A 56 -2.74 5.76 16.73
N ASP A 57 -3.89 6.00 17.35
CA ASP A 57 -4.18 5.66 18.75
C ASP A 57 -4.42 4.16 18.96
N LEU A 58 -4.65 3.78 20.22
CA LEU A 58 -4.93 2.39 20.57
C LEU A 58 -6.17 1.84 19.86
N HIS A 59 -7.20 2.67 19.64
CA HIS A 59 -8.41 2.24 18.93
C HIS A 59 -8.11 1.87 17.49
N PHE A 60 -7.32 2.67 16.78
CA PHE A 60 -6.84 2.36 15.44
C PHE A 60 -6.05 1.05 15.40
N ILE A 61 -5.10 0.87 16.34
CA ILE A 61 -4.26 -0.34 16.39
C ILE A 61 -5.09 -1.60 16.72
N GLN A 62 -6.15 -1.46 17.51
CA GLN A 62 -7.05 -2.56 17.86
C GLN A 62 -8.16 -2.78 16.83
N SER A 63 -8.30 -1.89 15.84
CA SER A 63 -9.33 -1.99 14.82
C SER A 63 -9.18 -3.27 13.99
N SER A 64 -10.32 -3.80 13.52
CA SER A 64 -10.35 -5.01 12.69
C SER A 64 -9.64 -4.79 11.35
N GLU A 65 -9.66 -3.55 10.87
CA GLU A 65 -9.05 -3.07 9.63
C GLU A 65 -7.53 -3.14 9.75
N TYR A 66 -6.95 -2.57 10.81
CA TYR A 66 -5.51 -2.60 11.03
C TYR A 66 -5.01 -4.04 11.26
N GLN A 67 -5.76 -4.85 12.00
CA GLN A 67 -5.42 -6.27 12.19
C GLN A 67 -5.37 -7.05 10.86
N LYS A 68 -6.29 -6.78 9.93
CA LYS A 68 -6.24 -7.36 8.58
C LYS A 68 -4.99 -6.90 7.83
N ILE A 69 -4.63 -5.62 7.90
CA ILE A 69 -3.41 -5.11 7.27
C ILE A 69 -2.17 -5.82 7.82
N CYS A 70 -2.08 -6.00 9.14
CA CYS A 70 -0.98 -6.74 9.77
C CYS A 70 -0.93 -8.20 9.29
N HIS A 71 -2.07 -8.90 9.30
CA HIS A 71 -2.16 -10.29 8.86
C HIS A 71 -1.67 -10.48 7.42
N TRP A 72 -2.11 -9.62 6.49
CA TRP A 72 -1.63 -9.63 5.11
C TRP A 72 -0.15 -9.28 5.02
N GLY A 73 0.32 -8.31 5.82
CA GLY A 73 1.72 -7.94 5.88
C GLY A 73 2.63 -9.10 6.32
N ASP A 74 2.19 -9.90 7.29
CA ASP A 74 2.91 -11.12 7.72
C ASP A 74 3.00 -12.14 6.60
N GLN A 75 1.90 -12.39 5.89
CA GLN A 75 1.88 -13.33 4.77
C GLN A 75 2.79 -12.91 3.62
N LEU A 76 2.92 -11.60 3.36
CA LEU A 76 3.69 -11.07 2.23
C LEU A 76 5.18 -10.94 2.52
N ARG A 77 5.57 -10.62 3.75
CA ARG A 77 6.98 -10.37 4.12
C ARG A 77 7.89 -11.55 3.81
N ASP A 78 7.42 -12.77 4.06
CA ASP A 78 8.21 -13.99 3.91
C ASP A 78 7.88 -14.75 2.61
N LEU A 79 7.05 -14.19 1.74
CA LEU A 79 6.59 -14.85 0.52
C LEU A 79 7.64 -14.84 -0.60
N LEU A 80 8.44 -13.77 -0.69
CA LEU A 80 9.41 -13.58 -1.76
C LEU A 80 10.83 -13.69 -1.23
N GLU A 81 11.55 -14.71 -1.70
CA GLU A 81 12.97 -14.89 -1.42
C GLU A 81 13.84 -14.22 -2.49
N PRO A 82 15.12 -13.90 -2.18
CA PRO A 82 16.06 -13.41 -3.17
C PRO A 82 16.15 -14.35 -4.39
N GLY A 83 15.97 -13.80 -5.58
CA GLY A 83 15.94 -14.59 -6.83
C GLY A 83 14.54 -15.11 -7.21
N ALA A 84 13.50 -14.69 -6.50
CA ALA A 84 12.12 -14.94 -6.90
C ALA A 84 11.87 -14.50 -8.34
N PHE A 85 11.14 -15.34 -9.07
CA PHE A 85 10.76 -15.08 -10.45
C PHE A 85 9.32 -15.51 -10.69
N LEU A 86 8.75 -14.93 -11.74
CA LEU A 86 7.42 -15.25 -12.21
C LEU A 86 7.50 -15.76 -13.65
N GLN A 87 6.73 -16.80 -13.94
CA GLN A 87 6.68 -17.41 -15.27
C GLN A 87 5.23 -17.58 -15.73
N ARG A 88 4.95 -17.14 -16.96
CA ARG A 88 3.66 -17.34 -17.62
C ARG A 88 3.90 -17.81 -19.06
N GLY A 89 3.59 -19.08 -19.31
CA GLY A 89 3.98 -19.74 -20.56
C GLY A 89 5.50 -19.73 -20.71
N GLU A 90 5.98 -19.19 -21.83
CA GLU A 90 7.41 -19.13 -22.17
C GLU A 90 8.12 -17.90 -21.58
N LYS A 91 7.37 -16.92 -21.06
CA LYS A 91 7.96 -15.69 -20.52
C LYS A 91 8.27 -15.82 -19.05
N LYS A 92 9.46 -15.34 -18.67
CA LYS A 92 9.97 -15.33 -17.30
C LYS A 92 10.47 -13.92 -16.94
N THR A 93 10.19 -13.46 -15.72
CA THR A 93 10.75 -12.22 -15.17
C THR A 93 11.19 -12.42 -13.73
N CYS A 94 12.27 -11.77 -13.32
CA CYS A 94 12.59 -11.65 -11.89
C CYS A 94 11.65 -10.62 -11.26
N ILE A 95 11.34 -10.78 -9.97
CA ILE A 95 10.46 -9.88 -9.22
C ILE A 95 11.07 -9.58 -7.85
N ASN A 96 10.89 -8.36 -7.37
CA ASN A 96 11.38 -7.93 -6.06
C ASN A 96 10.24 -7.59 -5.09
N SER A 97 9.00 -7.48 -5.58
CA SER A 97 7.82 -7.27 -4.76
C SER A 97 6.61 -8.02 -5.30
N PHE A 98 5.64 -8.28 -4.43
CA PHE A 98 4.39 -8.93 -4.83
C PHE A 98 3.54 -8.02 -5.72
N GLU A 99 3.62 -6.71 -5.52
CA GLU A 99 2.99 -5.70 -6.38
C GLU A 99 3.55 -5.78 -7.82
N GLU A 100 4.87 -5.83 -7.97
CA GLU A 100 5.53 -5.99 -9.27
C GLU A 100 5.08 -7.28 -9.98
N ALA A 101 4.97 -8.37 -9.23
CA ALA A 101 4.48 -9.65 -9.74
C ALA A 101 3.04 -9.55 -10.28
N LEU A 102 2.15 -8.94 -9.50
CA LEU A 102 0.75 -8.76 -9.88
C LEU A 102 0.63 -7.87 -11.12
N ASP A 103 1.32 -6.74 -11.15
CA ASP A 103 1.33 -5.81 -12.28
C ASP A 103 1.84 -6.48 -13.56
N TRP A 104 2.90 -7.29 -13.45
CA TRP A 104 3.43 -8.02 -14.59
C TRP A 104 2.42 -9.05 -15.12
N LEU A 105 1.77 -9.81 -14.24
CA LEU A 105 0.72 -10.77 -14.63
C LEU A 105 -0.46 -10.08 -15.29
N MET A 106 -0.88 -8.93 -14.77
CA MET A 106 -1.99 -8.15 -15.32
C MET A 106 -1.65 -7.58 -16.70
N LYS A 107 -0.41 -7.12 -16.91
CA LYS A 107 0.08 -6.66 -18.22
C LYS A 107 0.12 -7.81 -19.23
N GLU A 108 0.70 -8.95 -18.84
CA GLU A 108 0.82 -10.09 -19.74
C GLU A 108 -0.55 -10.70 -20.05
N SER A 109 -1.51 -10.68 -19.11
CA SER A 109 -2.87 -11.21 -19.32
C SER A 109 -3.71 -10.39 -20.29
N ARG A 110 -3.49 -9.07 -20.32
CA ARG A 110 -4.17 -8.15 -21.25
C ARG A 110 -3.55 -8.14 -22.66
N ARG A 111 -2.33 -8.65 -22.82
CA ARG A 111 -1.63 -8.62 -24.11
C ARG A 111 -2.41 -9.42 -25.17
N GLY A 112 -2.77 -8.75 -26.26
CA GLY A 112 -3.50 -9.34 -27.37
C GLY A 112 -5.03 -9.39 -27.19
N LEU A 113 -5.56 -8.89 -26.08
CA LEU A 113 -7.01 -8.75 -25.89
C LEU A 113 -7.48 -7.39 -26.39
N ALA A 114 -8.53 -7.39 -27.23
CA ALA A 114 -9.30 -6.20 -27.55
C ALA A 114 -10.52 -6.15 -26.63
N ILE A 115 -10.68 -5.05 -25.89
CA ILE A 115 -11.82 -4.85 -24.99
C ILE A 115 -12.72 -3.78 -25.61
N GLN A 116 -13.92 -4.16 -26.04
CA GLN A 116 -14.93 -3.23 -26.51
C GLN A 116 -16.00 -3.06 -25.42
N ARG A 117 -16.20 -1.82 -24.97
CA ARG A 117 -17.25 -1.47 -24.02
C ARG A 117 -18.40 -0.83 -24.78
N TYR A 118 -19.47 -1.59 -25.00
CA TYR A 118 -20.68 -1.10 -25.63
C TYR A 118 -21.42 -0.10 -24.72
N LYS A 119 -21.78 1.06 -25.27
CA LYS A 119 -22.47 2.15 -24.54
C LYS A 119 -23.88 2.41 -25.01
N GLY A 120 -24.29 1.83 -26.14
CA GLY A 120 -25.65 1.92 -26.66
C GLY A 120 -25.96 0.78 -27.62
N LEU A 121 -27.25 0.57 -27.88
CA LEU A 121 -27.75 -0.51 -28.75
C LEU A 121 -27.30 -0.35 -30.22
N GLY A 122 -27.00 0.86 -30.67
CA GLY A 122 -26.54 1.14 -32.04
C GLY A 122 -25.07 0.78 -32.32
N GLU A 123 -24.33 0.31 -31.31
CA GLU A 123 -22.92 -0.09 -31.44
C GLU A 123 -22.75 -1.59 -31.73
N MET A 124 -23.84 -2.36 -31.69
CA MET A 124 -23.87 -3.81 -31.91
C MET A 124 -24.49 -4.13 -33.27
N ASN A 125 -23.98 -5.16 -33.95
CA ASN A 125 -24.63 -5.65 -35.16
C ASN A 125 -25.98 -6.33 -34.82
N PRO A 126 -26.97 -6.37 -35.73
CA PRO A 126 -28.29 -6.98 -35.46
C PRO A 126 -28.26 -8.45 -35.00
N GLY A 127 -27.24 -9.22 -35.39
CA GLY A 127 -27.05 -10.61 -34.92
C GLY A 127 -26.31 -10.73 -33.58
N GLN A 128 -25.86 -9.61 -33.01
CA GLN A 128 -25.24 -9.50 -31.69
C GLN A 128 -26.20 -8.88 -30.65
N LEU A 129 -27.40 -8.46 -31.09
CA LEU A 129 -28.49 -7.90 -30.29
C LEU A 129 -29.48 -9.00 -29.88
#